data_AF-A0A3A8QTA8-F1
#
_entry.id   AF-A0A3A8QTA8-F1
#
_cell.length_a   1.000
_cell.length_b   1.000
_cell.length_c   1.000
_cell.angle_alpha   90.00
_cell.angle_beta   90.00
_cell.angle_gamma   90.00
#
_symmetry.space_group_name_H-M   'P 1'
#
loop_
_entity.id
_entity.type
_entity.pdbx_description
1 polymer ?
#
loop_
_entity_poly.entity_id
_entity_poly.type
_entity_poly.pdbx_seq_one_letter_code
_entity_poly.pdbx_strand_id
1 'polypeptide(L)'
;MAVRRIGGCVLLFLLPFLAAADGGVSDKQACPDVGLAVLLSEKTLGQGGVQTLDMDDPVTGLRFRSFRSMRRVAVLLEFAGGVPLSGSVTHAVLRGPNQQLLKVVEVIEAAPDSEGGPARIIVEAEAQPREARGIHTLELQDAEGTQLLVLPGVRFPSI
;
A
#
# COMPACT_ATOMS: atom_id res chain seq x y z
N MET A 1 -47.21 49.83 -15.91
CA MET A 1 -47.95 50.27 -14.71
C MET A 1 -48.01 49.11 -13.70
N ALA A 2 -48.29 49.38 -12.43
CA ALA A 2 -48.33 48.40 -11.34
C ALA A 2 -49.70 48.42 -10.62
N VAL A 3 -49.78 47.93 -9.37
CA VAL A 3 -50.95 47.91 -8.44
C VAL A 3 -51.88 46.68 -8.62
N ARG A 4 -52.27 45.89 -7.59
CA ARG A 4 -51.71 45.52 -6.25
C ARG A 4 -52.59 44.42 -5.59
N ARG A 5 -52.00 43.57 -4.70
CA ARG A 5 -52.43 43.21 -3.30
C ARG A 5 -53.95 43.01 -3.01
N ILE A 6 -54.50 41.96 -2.36
CA ILE A 6 -54.23 41.19 -1.08
C ILE A 6 -55.06 39.85 -1.17
N GLY A 7 -54.88 38.72 -0.46
CA GLY A 7 -53.93 38.25 0.58
C GLY A 7 -54.59 37.78 1.90
N GLY A 8 -54.56 36.49 2.31
CA GLY A 8 -55.23 36.06 3.56
C GLY A 8 -54.96 34.64 4.13
N CYS A 9 -54.79 34.62 5.45
CA CYS A 9 -54.99 33.56 6.48
C CYS A 9 -54.45 32.10 6.35
N VAL A 10 -53.63 31.78 7.37
CA VAL A 10 -53.10 30.47 7.81
C VAL A 10 -54.20 29.54 8.35
N LEU A 11 -54.01 28.22 8.22
CA LEU A 11 -54.39 27.26 9.27
C LEU A 11 -53.51 25.99 9.23
N LEU A 12 -53.00 25.57 10.39
CA LEU A 12 -52.23 24.34 10.61
C LEU A 12 -53.17 23.17 10.89
N PHE A 13 -52.88 22.00 10.31
CA PHE A 13 -53.37 20.71 10.80
C PHE A 13 -52.22 19.69 10.86
N LEU A 14 -52.36 18.72 11.76
CA LEU A 14 -51.27 17.87 12.24
C LEU A 14 -51.17 16.53 11.48
N LEU A 15 -49.99 15.91 11.63
CA LEU A 15 -49.61 14.55 11.21
C LEU A 15 -50.50 13.45 11.86
N PRO A 16 -50.41 12.15 11.46
CA PRO A 16 -49.47 11.54 10.51
C PRO A 16 -50.11 10.62 9.45
N PHE A 17 -49.30 10.08 8.53
CA PHE A 17 -49.37 8.65 8.19
C PHE A 17 -47.99 8.13 7.73
N LEU A 18 -47.66 6.89 8.10
CA LEU A 18 -46.39 6.24 7.75
C LEU A 18 -46.42 5.78 6.29
N ALA A 19 -45.36 6.09 5.54
CA ALA A 19 -44.96 5.34 4.35
C ALA A 19 -43.51 4.89 4.54
N ALA A 20 -43.34 3.69 5.11
CA ALA A 20 -42.02 3.09 5.32
C ALA A 20 -41.48 2.57 3.98
N ALA A 21 -40.87 3.47 3.20
CA ALA A 21 -39.94 3.06 2.15
C ALA A 21 -38.63 2.66 2.84
N ASP A 22 -38.46 1.36 3.09
CA ASP A 22 -37.26 0.78 3.71
C ASP A 22 -36.08 0.80 2.72
N GLY A 23 -35.63 2.01 2.43
CA GLY A 23 -34.54 2.33 1.53
C GLY A 23 -33.21 2.06 2.20
N GLY A 24 -32.98 0.81 2.59
CA GLY A 24 -31.72 0.30 3.11
C GLY A 24 -30.61 0.40 2.08
N VAL A 25 -30.10 1.61 1.86
CA VAL A 25 -28.81 1.86 1.24
C VAL A 25 -27.79 1.24 2.18
N SER A 26 -27.47 -0.03 1.91
CA SER A 26 -26.26 -0.64 2.40
C SER A 26 -25.12 0.13 1.75
N ASP A 27 -24.65 1.16 2.46
CA ASP A 27 -23.28 1.58 2.39
C ASP A 27 -22.43 0.35 2.74
N LYS A 28 -22.15 -0.43 1.70
CA LYS A 28 -20.90 -1.14 1.57
C LYS A 28 -19.82 -0.06 1.49
N GLN A 29 -19.54 0.52 2.66
CA GLN A 29 -18.28 1.16 2.99
C GLN A 29 -17.21 0.21 2.44
N ALA A 30 -16.69 0.53 1.26
CA ALA A 30 -15.65 -0.29 0.66
C ALA A 30 -14.51 -0.26 1.66
N CYS A 31 -14.15 -1.41 2.24
CA CYS A 31 -12.93 -1.51 3.02
C CYS A 31 -11.83 -0.96 2.12
N PRO A 32 -11.19 0.17 2.47
CA PRO A 32 -10.21 0.76 1.58
C PRO A 32 -9.14 -0.29 1.29
N ASP A 33 -8.72 -0.42 0.03
CA ASP A 33 -7.63 -1.31 -0.37
C ASP A 33 -6.31 -0.68 0.07
N VAL A 34 -6.10 -0.62 1.39
CA VAL A 34 -4.91 -0.05 2.02
C VAL A 34 -3.73 -0.92 1.62
N GLY A 35 -2.79 -0.32 0.89
CA GLY A 35 -1.60 -1.00 0.38
C GLY A 35 -0.78 -1.64 1.50
N LEU A 36 -0.13 -2.77 1.19
CA LEU A 36 0.86 -3.37 2.07
C LEU A 36 1.95 -2.37 2.45
N ALA A 37 2.34 -1.45 1.57
CA ALA A 37 3.36 -0.44 1.87
C ALA A 37 2.90 0.53 2.97
N VAL A 38 1.66 1.02 2.91
CA VAL A 38 1.06 1.85 3.97
C VAL A 38 0.96 1.07 5.29
N LEU A 39 0.47 -0.17 5.25
CA LEU A 39 0.37 -1.02 6.46
C LEU A 39 1.74 -1.38 7.07
N LEU A 40 2.79 -1.49 6.25
CA LEU A 40 4.17 -1.70 6.68
C LEU A 40 4.80 -0.44 7.28
N SER A 41 4.55 0.73 6.69
CA SER A 41 5.02 2.03 7.21
C SER A 41 4.44 2.29 8.61
N GLU A 42 3.11 2.20 8.73
CA GLU A 42 2.37 2.41 9.98
C GLU A 42 2.49 1.24 10.99
N LYS A 43 3.17 0.15 10.62
CA LYS A 43 3.29 -1.09 11.42
C LYS A 43 1.96 -1.72 11.83
N THR A 44 0.89 -1.48 11.06
CA THR A 44 -0.48 -1.92 11.36
C THR A 44 -0.82 -3.32 10.80
N LEU A 45 0.16 -4.05 10.27
CA LEU A 45 -0.01 -5.44 9.83
C LEU A 45 -0.38 -6.38 10.99
N GLY A 46 -1.69 -6.63 11.16
CA GLY A 46 -2.19 -7.78 11.92
C GLY A 46 -1.86 -9.10 11.23
N GLN A 47 -1.79 -10.20 11.99
CA GLN A 47 -1.40 -11.54 11.49
C GLN A 47 -2.42 -12.22 10.55
N GLY A 48 -3.44 -11.49 10.07
CA GLY A 48 -4.47 -12.00 9.17
C GLY A 48 -4.23 -11.58 7.72
N GLY A 49 -4.16 -12.54 6.80
CA GLY A 49 -4.14 -12.29 5.35
C GLY A 49 -2.80 -11.88 4.74
N VAL A 50 -1.76 -11.70 5.55
CA VAL A 50 -0.37 -11.47 5.10
C VAL A 50 0.54 -12.51 5.71
N GLN A 51 1.33 -13.19 4.86
CA GLN A 51 2.45 -14.03 5.27
C GLN A 51 3.76 -13.24 5.11
N THR A 52 4.78 -13.59 5.91
CA THR A 52 6.11 -12.98 5.91
C THR A 52 7.18 -14.02 5.58
N LEU A 53 8.25 -13.63 4.90
CA LEU A 53 9.51 -14.39 4.83
C LEU A 53 10.70 -13.46 5.08
N ASP A 54 11.44 -13.73 6.15
CA ASP A 54 12.69 -13.06 6.54
C ASP A 54 13.89 -13.57 5.74
N MET A 55 14.78 -12.66 5.34
CA MET A 55 16.02 -12.94 4.62
C MET A 55 17.10 -11.91 5.02
N ASP A 56 18.32 -12.37 5.32
CA ASP A 56 19.51 -11.54 5.54
C ASP A 56 20.44 -11.61 4.31
N ASP A 57 21.00 -10.48 3.87
CA ASP A 57 22.21 -10.46 3.03
C ASP A 57 23.46 -10.24 3.92
N PRO A 58 24.30 -11.28 4.12
CA PRO A 58 25.48 -11.19 4.97
C PRO A 58 26.62 -10.36 4.36
N VAL A 59 26.55 -9.97 3.08
CA VAL A 59 27.58 -9.16 2.41
C VAL A 59 27.37 -7.67 2.68
N THR A 60 26.12 -7.21 2.68
CA THR A 60 25.76 -5.79 2.89
C THR A 60 25.27 -5.48 4.30
N GLY A 61 24.92 -6.50 5.11
CA GLY A 61 24.27 -6.32 6.41
C GLY A 61 22.80 -5.90 6.30
N LEU A 62 22.24 -5.92 5.07
CA LEU A 62 20.85 -5.63 4.78
C LEU A 62 19.95 -6.76 5.26
N ARG A 63 18.92 -6.42 6.03
CA ARG A 63 17.79 -7.32 6.27
C ARG A 63 16.66 -6.98 5.32
N PHE A 64 15.94 -7.99 4.86
CA PHE A 64 14.70 -7.77 4.14
C PHE A 64 13.64 -8.80 4.48
N ARG A 65 12.38 -8.36 4.38
CA ARG A 65 11.19 -9.17 4.64
C ARG A 65 10.26 -9.03 3.45
N SER A 66 9.79 -10.16 2.93
CA SER A 66 8.82 -10.18 1.84
C SER A 66 7.42 -10.53 2.34
N PHE A 67 6.41 -9.94 1.70
CA PHE A 67 5.01 -10.02 2.10
C PHE A 67 4.14 -10.31 0.88
N ARG A 68 3.00 -10.98 1.09
CA ARG A 68 2.02 -11.26 0.03
C ARG A 68 0.58 -11.23 0.53
N SER A 69 -0.28 -10.60 -0.25
CA SER A 69 -1.75 -10.63 -0.15
C SER A 69 -2.36 -11.28 -1.40
N MET A 70 -3.69 -11.25 -1.56
CA MET A 70 -4.40 -11.86 -2.70
C MET A 70 -3.99 -11.33 -4.08
N ARG A 71 -3.54 -10.07 -4.17
CA ARG A 71 -3.25 -9.38 -5.44
C ARG A 71 -2.00 -8.50 -5.42
N ARG A 72 -1.32 -8.39 -4.27
CA ARG A 72 -0.17 -7.53 -4.08
C ARG A 72 0.95 -8.28 -3.35
N VAL A 73 2.18 -7.86 -3.62
CA VAL A 73 3.39 -8.30 -2.92
C VAL A 73 4.18 -7.08 -2.48
N ALA A 74 4.88 -7.17 -1.36
CA ALA A 74 5.74 -6.10 -0.88
C ALA A 74 7.08 -6.63 -0.38
N VAL A 75 8.12 -5.79 -0.45
CA VAL A 75 9.44 -6.03 0.12
C VAL A 75 9.76 -4.86 1.06
N LEU A 76 9.98 -5.15 2.33
CA LEU A 76 10.59 -4.24 3.30
C LEU A 76 12.10 -4.51 3.31
N LEU A 77 12.89 -3.46 3.15
CA LEU A 77 14.34 -3.42 3.30
C LEU A 77 14.66 -2.66 4.59
N GLU A 78 15.58 -3.17 5.41
CA GLU A 78 15.94 -2.59 6.71
C GLU A 78 17.46 -2.45 6.81
N PHE A 79 17.92 -1.20 6.82
CA PHE A 79 19.34 -0.86 6.79
C PHE A 79 19.82 -0.41 8.18
N ALA A 80 20.70 -1.21 8.79
CA ALA A 80 21.28 -0.90 10.09
C ALA A 80 22.23 0.32 9.99
N GLY A 81 21.96 1.36 10.77
CA GLY A 81 22.75 2.61 10.77
C GLY A 81 22.32 3.68 9.76
N GLY A 82 21.19 3.48 9.06
CA GLY A 82 20.67 4.41 8.03
C GLY A 82 20.78 3.83 6.62
N VAL A 83 20.21 4.52 5.62
CA VAL A 83 20.27 4.09 4.21
C VAL A 83 21.69 4.35 3.65
N PRO A 84 22.45 3.33 3.22
CA PRO A 84 23.83 3.47 2.75
C PRO A 84 23.89 3.69 1.22
N LEU A 85 22.80 4.14 0.61
CA LEU A 85 22.68 4.34 -0.84
C LEU A 85 23.20 5.72 -1.23
N SER A 86 23.75 5.85 -2.44
CA SER A 86 24.38 7.10 -2.92
C SER A 86 23.40 8.21 -3.32
N GLY A 87 22.09 8.00 -3.09
CA GLY A 87 20.99 8.90 -3.43
C GLY A 87 19.65 8.32 -2.94
N SER A 88 18.59 9.10 -2.98
CA SER A 88 17.24 8.68 -2.58
C SER A 88 16.60 7.77 -3.63
N VAL A 89 15.93 6.71 -3.16
CA VAL A 89 15.19 5.79 -4.01
C VAL A 89 13.87 6.43 -4.43
N THR A 90 13.77 6.74 -5.72
CA THR A 90 12.55 7.31 -6.34
C THR A 90 11.77 6.26 -7.11
N HIS A 91 12.46 5.24 -7.61
CA HIS A 91 11.91 4.20 -8.48
C HIS A 91 12.37 2.81 -8.05
N ALA A 92 11.58 1.80 -8.39
CA ALA A 92 11.93 0.40 -8.18
C ALA A 92 11.42 -0.48 -9.33
N VAL A 93 12.16 -1.54 -9.64
CA VAL A 93 11.79 -2.56 -10.62
C VAL A 93 11.86 -3.93 -9.96
N LEU A 94 10.75 -4.68 -10.00
CA LEU A 94 10.65 -6.01 -9.43
C LEU A 94 10.51 -7.04 -10.56
N ARG A 95 11.60 -7.73 -10.89
CA ARG A 95 11.64 -8.74 -11.96
C ARG A 95 11.39 -10.12 -11.38
N GLY A 96 10.39 -10.83 -11.89
CA GLY A 96 10.14 -12.24 -11.60
C GLY A 96 10.82 -13.20 -12.57
N PRO A 97 10.49 -14.50 -12.48
CA PRO A 97 11.00 -15.51 -13.41
C PRO A 97 10.76 -15.14 -14.87
N ASN A 98 11.67 -15.58 -15.75
CA ASN A 98 11.61 -15.31 -17.20
C ASN A 98 11.59 -13.81 -17.58
N GLN A 99 12.14 -12.93 -16.73
CA GLN A 99 12.17 -11.47 -16.93
C GLN A 99 10.79 -10.80 -16.94
N GLN A 100 9.76 -11.44 -16.37
CA GLN A 100 8.48 -10.76 -16.14
C GLN A 100 8.67 -9.56 -15.22
N LEU A 101 8.16 -8.38 -15.59
CA LEU A 101 8.12 -7.21 -14.70
C LEU A 101 6.81 -7.24 -13.91
N LEU A 102 6.90 -7.14 -12.59
CA LEU A 102 5.74 -6.84 -11.75
C LEU A 102 5.52 -5.32 -11.71
N LYS A 103 4.26 -4.89 -11.74
CA LYS A 103 3.90 -3.47 -11.71
C LYS A 103 4.05 -2.96 -10.29
N VAL A 104 5.20 -2.33 -10.01
CA VAL A 104 5.40 -1.53 -8.79
C VAL A 104 4.34 -0.42 -8.75
N VAL A 105 3.72 -0.25 -7.59
CA VAL A 105 2.65 0.74 -7.33
C VAL A 105 3.04 1.77 -6.29
N GLU A 106 3.96 1.44 -5.39
CA GLU A 106 4.39 2.33 -4.31
C GLU A 106 5.82 2.03 -3.89
N VAL A 107 6.58 3.08 -3.59
CA VAL A 107 7.93 3.04 -3.01
C VAL A 107 7.97 4.06 -1.89
N ILE A 108 8.30 3.65 -0.67
CA ILE A 108 8.33 4.50 0.53
C ILE A 108 9.70 4.39 1.20
N GLU A 109 10.43 5.50 1.30
CA GLU A 109 11.52 5.65 2.26
C GLU A 109 10.92 6.01 3.62
N ALA A 110 10.80 5.03 4.53
CA ALA A 110 10.21 5.21 5.85
C ALA A 110 11.31 5.51 6.89
N ALA A 111 11.15 6.62 7.60
CA ALA A 111 12.09 7.07 8.62
C ALA A 111 12.31 6.03 9.74
N PRO A 112 13.50 5.99 10.37
CA PRO A 112 13.71 5.20 11.57
C PRO A 112 12.83 5.72 12.71
N ASP A 113 12.22 4.82 13.49
CA ASP A 113 11.26 5.20 14.54
C ASP A 113 11.90 5.81 15.80
N SER A 114 13.23 5.81 15.85
CA SER A 114 14.05 6.35 16.93
C SER A 114 15.41 6.80 16.37
N GLU A 115 16.08 7.71 17.08
CA GLU A 115 17.46 8.11 16.75
C GLU A 115 18.38 6.87 16.73
N GLY A 116 19.15 6.69 15.64
CA GLY A 116 19.97 5.50 15.42
C GLY A 116 19.22 4.20 15.06
N GLY A 117 17.89 4.23 14.89
CA GLY A 117 17.11 3.09 14.40
C GLY A 117 17.43 2.73 12.94
N PRO A 118 17.04 1.53 12.47
CA PRO A 118 17.24 1.14 11.07
C PRO A 118 16.34 1.98 10.16
N ALA A 119 16.91 2.51 9.08
CA ALA A 119 16.12 3.14 8.03
C ALA A 119 15.46 2.07 7.16
N ARG A 120 14.25 2.36 6.66
CA ARG A 120 13.40 1.39 5.99
C ARG A 120 13.06 1.85 4.57
N ILE A 121 13.11 0.93 3.61
CA ILE A 121 12.55 1.17 2.27
C ILE A 121 11.52 0.09 2.00
N ILE A 122 10.32 0.48 1.57
CA ILE A 122 9.23 -0.45 1.27
C ILE A 122 8.86 -0.31 -0.19
N VAL A 123 8.84 -1.42 -0.92
CA VAL A 123 8.39 -1.49 -2.32
C VAL A 123 7.18 -2.40 -2.41
N GLU A 124 6.07 -1.92 -2.94
CA GLU A 124 4.86 -2.72 -3.21
C GLU A 124 4.57 -2.81 -4.71
N ALA A 125 4.12 -4.00 -5.15
CA ALA A 125 3.74 -4.28 -6.54
C ALA A 125 2.43 -5.07 -6.63
N GLU A 126 1.68 -4.85 -7.72
CA GLU A 126 0.61 -5.75 -8.15
C GLU A 126 1.19 -7.08 -8.63
N ALA A 127 0.62 -8.19 -8.15
CA ALA A 127 1.01 -9.55 -8.55
C ALA A 127 -0.14 -10.55 -8.37
N GLN A 128 -0.47 -11.28 -9.43
CA GLN A 128 -1.40 -12.41 -9.38
C GLN A 128 -0.76 -13.63 -8.69
N PRO A 129 -1.55 -14.59 -8.18
CA PRO A 129 -1.05 -15.80 -7.49
C PRO A 129 -0.12 -16.73 -8.30
N ARG A 130 0.07 -16.48 -9.60
CA ARG A 130 1.09 -17.16 -10.45
C ARG A 130 2.38 -16.36 -10.58
N GLU A 131 2.28 -15.04 -10.56
CA GLU A 131 3.36 -14.09 -10.84
C GLU A 131 4.26 -13.93 -9.62
N ALA A 132 3.66 -13.88 -8.42
CA ALA A 132 4.37 -13.88 -7.14
C ALA A 132 5.17 -15.18 -6.84
N ARG A 133 5.24 -16.15 -7.76
CA ARG A 133 5.91 -17.46 -7.54
C ARG A 133 7.34 -17.45 -8.06
N GLY A 134 8.20 -18.24 -7.42
CA GLY A 134 9.59 -18.40 -7.82
C GLY A 134 10.49 -17.31 -7.24
N ILE A 135 11.63 -17.09 -7.89
CA ILE A 135 12.68 -16.16 -7.46
C ILE A 135 12.56 -14.88 -8.27
N HIS A 136 12.66 -13.76 -7.57
CA HIS A 136 12.61 -12.40 -8.08
C HIS A 136 13.93 -11.66 -7.80
N THR A 137 14.16 -10.59 -8.55
CA THR A 137 15.19 -9.58 -8.28
C THR A 137 14.50 -8.23 -8.12
N LEU A 138 14.80 -7.54 -7.02
CA LEU A 138 14.39 -6.16 -6.79
C LEU A 138 15.55 -5.23 -7.14
N GLU A 139 15.28 -4.20 -7.93
CA GLU A 139 16.22 -3.14 -8.29
C GLU A 139 15.67 -1.83 -7.73
N LEU A 140 16.50 -1.05 -7.03
CA LEU A 140 16.16 0.29 -6.53
C LEU A 140 16.91 1.33 -7.36
N GLN A 141 16.24 2.43 -7.68
CA GLN A 141 16.72 3.46 -8.62
C GLN A 141 16.43 4.87 -8.11
N ASP A 142 17.27 5.83 -8.49
CA ASP A 142 17.00 7.28 -8.31
C ASP A 142 15.96 7.78 -9.33
N ALA A 143 15.76 9.10 -9.44
CA ALA A 143 14.80 9.71 -10.36
C ALA A 143 15.29 9.68 -11.82
N GLU A 144 16.61 9.59 -12.01
CA GLU A 144 17.30 9.50 -13.30
C GLU A 144 17.32 8.06 -13.85
N GLY A 145 16.98 7.06 -13.02
CA GLY A 145 17.01 5.64 -13.35
C GLY A 145 18.36 4.96 -13.06
N THR A 146 19.29 5.63 -12.38
CA THR A 146 20.56 5.05 -11.93
C THR A 146 20.28 3.97 -10.89
N GLN A 147 20.88 2.80 -11.08
CA GLN A 147 20.73 1.65 -10.19
C GLN A 147 21.47 1.88 -8.86
N LEU A 148 20.72 2.08 -7.78
CA LEU A 148 21.23 2.29 -6.41
C LEU A 148 21.48 0.96 -5.67
N LEU A 149 20.59 -0.03 -5.85
CA LEU A 149 20.69 -1.35 -5.24
C LEU A 149 20.13 -2.43 -6.18
N VAL A 150 20.70 -3.64 -6.12
CA VAL A 150 20.10 -4.85 -6.70
C VAL A 150 20.08 -5.94 -5.64
N LEU A 151 18.88 -6.40 -5.32
CA LEU A 151 18.60 -7.46 -4.36
C LEU A 151 18.05 -8.70 -5.10
N PRO A 152 18.91 -9.65 -5.49
CA PRO A 152 18.48 -10.92 -6.07
C PRO A 152 17.93 -11.85 -4.99
N GLY A 153 17.19 -12.89 -5.39
CA GLY A 153 16.82 -13.99 -4.51
C GLY A 153 15.49 -13.82 -3.77
N VAL A 154 14.82 -12.68 -3.91
CA VAL A 154 13.52 -12.37 -3.30
C VAL A 154 12.49 -13.46 -3.66
N ARG A 155 11.81 -14.03 -2.67
CA ARG A 155 10.70 -14.98 -2.88
C ARG A 155 9.52 -14.51 -2.07
N PHE A 156 8.31 -14.60 -2.62
CA PHE A 156 7.09 -14.27 -1.86
C PHE A 156 6.46 -15.53 -1.24
N PRO A 157 5.79 -15.43 -0.07
CA PRO A 157 5.19 -16.59 0.59
C PRO A 157 4.03 -17.25 -0.18
N SER A 158 3.55 -18.39 0.33
CA SER A 158 2.48 -19.19 -0.28
C SER A 158 1.14 -19.04 0.44
N ILE A 159 0.40 -17.98 0.10
CA ILE A 159 -1.08 -18.01 0.14
C ILE A 159 -1.65 -18.71 -1.10
#